data_AF-A0A0C3NTL4-F1
#
_entry.id   AF-A0A0C3NTL4-F1
#
_cell.length_a   1.000
_cell.length_b   1.000
_cell.length_c   1.000
_cell.angle_alpha   90.00
_cell.angle_beta   90.00
_cell.angle_gamma   90.00
#
_symmetry.space_group_name_H-M   'P 1'
#
loop_
_entity.id
_entity.type
_entity.pdbx_description
1 polymer ?
#
loop_
_entity_poly.entity_id
_entity_poly.type
_entity_poly.pdbx_seq_one_letter_code
_entity_poly.pdbx_strand_id
1 'polypeptide(L)'
;TLITVHIPLALISLWGAPDVNELKPGDKFILDHTMDLVSLVNIACSQIMSTQRANAYCSYIAHYVGNLKQVHLTFNLRPNHHAAFHIYDYLILFGPVHSWWTFPFERLISVLQ
;
A
#
# COMPACT_ATOMS: atom_id res chain seq x y z
N THR A 1 -0.13 9.65 7.77
CA THR A 1 0.98 10.60 8.00
C THR A 1 2.28 9.86 8.30
N LEU A 2 2.36 9.02 9.33
CA LEU A 2 3.59 8.26 9.63
C LEU A 2 4.04 7.36 8.47
N ILE A 3 3.19 6.41 8.08
CA ILE A 3 3.53 5.42 7.05
C ILE A 3 3.57 6.04 5.65
N THR A 4 2.66 6.98 5.35
CA THR A 4 2.50 7.53 4.00
C THR A 4 3.36 8.75 3.69
N VAL A 5 4.00 9.38 4.71
CA VAL A 5 4.79 10.60 4.54
C VAL A 5 6.15 10.48 5.22
N HIS A 6 6.18 10.23 6.53
CA HIS A 6 7.44 10.24 7.28
C HIS A 6 8.37 9.08 6.92
N ILE A 7 7.84 7.86 6.78
CA ILE A 7 8.64 6.70 6.36
C ILE A 7 9.20 6.91 4.94
N PRO A 8 8.39 7.24 3.90
CA PRO A 8 8.90 7.56 2.57
C PRO A 8 10.01 8.60 2.56
N LEU A 9 9.81 9.72 3.28
CA LEU A 9 10.80 10.80 3.35
C LEU A 9 12.09 10.33 4.01
N ALA A 10 12.00 9.58 5.12
CA ALA A 10 13.17 9.04 5.80
C ALA A 10 13.94 8.06 4.90
N LEU A 11 13.24 7.15 4.22
CA LEU A 11 13.87 6.18 3.33
C LEU A 11 14.47 6.84 2.08
N ILE A 12 13.81 7.85 1.49
CA ILE A 12 14.38 8.64 0.39
C ILE A 12 15.61 9.41 0.88
N SER A 13 15.58 9.98 2.08
CA SER A 13 16.74 10.69 2.64
C SER A 13 17.92 9.74 2.90
N LEU A 14 17.66 8.50 3.31
CA LEU A 14 18.69 7.52 3.63
C LEU A 14 19.26 6.83 2.39
N TRP A 15 18.42 6.55 1.39
CA TRP A 15 18.74 5.67 0.27
C TRP A 15 18.51 6.28 -1.12
N GLY A 16 17.99 7.50 -1.19
CA GLY A 16 17.73 8.23 -2.44
C GLY A 16 18.86 9.19 -2.85
N ALA A 17 19.90 9.34 -2.02
CA ALA A 17 21.04 10.19 -2.34
C ALA A 17 21.99 9.52 -3.35
N PRO A 18 22.55 10.27 -4.31
CA PRO A 18 23.41 9.74 -5.37
C PRO A 18 24.85 9.45 -4.93
N ASP A 19 25.18 9.42 -3.63
CA ASP A 19 26.54 9.08 -3.20
C ASP A 19 26.75 7.57 -3.33
N VAL A 20 27.32 7.18 -4.47
CA VAL A 20 27.31 5.82 -5.06
C VAL A 20 28.12 4.80 -4.25
N ASN A 21 28.89 5.23 -3.24
CA ASN A 21 29.90 4.38 -2.61
C ASN A 21 29.40 3.57 -1.40
N GLU A 22 28.25 3.91 -0.79
CA GLU A 22 27.75 3.23 0.41
C GLU A 22 26.39 2.51 0.23
N LEU A 23 25.67 2.77 -0.87
CA LEU A 23 24.33 2.21 -1.07
C LEU A 23 24.40 0.74 -1.48
N LYS A 24 23.87 -0.17 -0.65
CA LYS A 24 23.77 -1.59 -1.04
C LYS A 24 22.63 -1.75 -2.04
N PRO A 25 22.76 -2.64 -3.05
CA PRO A 25 21.68 -2.92 -4.00
C PRO A 25 20.33 -3.29 -3.33
N GLY A 26 20.37 -3.89 -2.14
CA GLY A 26 19.18 -4.22 -1.35
C GLY A 26 18.44 -3.01 -0.77
N ASP A 27 19.12 -1.91 -0.49
CA ASP A 27 18.51 -0.73 0.15
C ASP A 27 17.54 -0.01 -0.80
N LYS A 28 17.96 0.15 -2.06
CA LYS A 28 17.08 0.66 -3.13
C LYS A 28 15.88 -0.26 -3.36
N PHE A 29 16.08 -1.57 -3.29
CA PHE A 29 15.00 -2.53 -3.47
C PHE A 29 13.95 -2.44 -2.34
N ILE A 30 14.40 -2.25 -1.09
CA ILE A 30 13.50 -2.01 0.06
C ILE A 30 12.77 -0.67 -0.10
N LEU A 31 13.46 0.37 -0.58
CA LEU A 31 12.85 1.67 -0.87
C LEU A 31 11.70 1.53 -1.87
N ASP A 32 11.99 0.94 -3.03
CA ASP A 32 11.00 0.77 -4.12
C ASP A 32 9.80 -0.06 -3.63
N HIS A 33 10.05 -1.16 -2.93
CA HIS A 33 9.00 -2.00 -2.34
C HIS A 33 8.14 -1.24 -1.31
N THR A 34 8.74 -0.36 -0.53
CA THR A 34 8.00 0.49 0.42
C THR A 34 7.17 1.55 -0.32
N MET A 35 7.68 2.09 -1.43
CA MET A 35 6.95 3.05 -2.26
C MET A 35 5.72 2.42 -2.93
N ASP A 36 5.76 1.14 -3.31
CA ASP A 36 4.58 0.44 -3.81
C ASP A 36 3.47 0.38 -2.75
N LEU A 37 3.84 0.01 -1.52
CA LEU A 37 2.90 -0.06 -0.39
C LEU A 37 2.31 1.32 -0.06
N VAL A 38 3.12 2.36 -0.11
CA VAL A 38 2.65 3.73 0.16
C VAL A 38 1.73 4.21 -0.95
N SER A 39 2.10 3.93 -2.20
CA SER A 39 1.30 4.27 -3.39
C SER A 39 -0.06 3.58 -3.36
N LEU A 40 -0.10 2.28 -3.07
CA LEU A 40 -1.38 1.55 -3.00
C LEU A 40 -2.28 2.07 -1.87
N VAL A 41 -1.70 2.38 -0.69
CA VAL A 41 -2.47 2.92 0.45
C VAL A 41 -3.02 4.31 0.12
N ASN A 42 -2.23 5.18 -0.51
CA ASN A 42 -2.68 6.51 -0.91
C ASN A 42 -3.84 6.46 -1.92
N ILE A 43 -3.81 5.50 -2.86
CA ILE A 43 -4.92 5.31 -3.80
C ILE A 43 -6.16 4.79 -3.08
N ALA A 44 -6.02 3.75 -2.25
CA ALA A 44 -7.12 3.15 -1.52
C ALA A 44 -7.82 4.15 -0.58
N CYS A 45 -7.06 5.02 0.09
CA CYS A 45 -7.59 6.05 0.98
C CYS A 45 -8.06 7.33 0.26
N SER A 46 -7.95 7.40 -1.07
CA SER A 46 -8.34 8.59 -1.81
C SER A 46 -9.85 8.81 -1.76
N GLN A 47 -10.27 10.07 -1.76
CA GLN A 47 -11.68 10.45 -1.82
C GLN A 47 -12.27 10.36 -3.23
N ILE A 48 -11.42 10.21 -4.25
CA ILE A 48 -11.83 10.18 -5.66
C ILE A 48 -11.32 8.88 -6.27
N MET A 49 -12.19 8.20 -7.02
CA MET A 49 -11.85 6.98 -7.72
C MET A 49 -12.01 7.14 -9.23
N SER A 50 -11.11 6.49 -9.98
CA SER A 50 -11.18 6.36 -11.43
C SER A 50 -10.59 5.02 -11.83
N THR A 51 -10.95 4.51 -13.02
CA THR A 51 -10.41 3.25 -13.54
C THR A 51 -8.88 3.29 -13.65
N GLN A 52 -8.30 4.44 -13.99
CA GLN A 52 -6.85 4.61 -14.02
C GLN A 52 -6.22 4.40 -12.64
N ARG A 53 -6.83 4.94 -11.58
CA ARG A 53 -6.36 4.76 -10.20
C ARG A 53 -6.53 3.33 -9.73
N ALA A 54 -7.65 2.69 -10.05
CA ALA A 54 -7.85 1.27 -9.74
C ALA A 54 -6.81 0.38 -10.44
N ASN A 55 -6.52 0.63 -11.73
CA ASN A 55 -5.47 -0.10 -12.44
C ASN A 55 -4.09 0.14 -11.84
N ALA A 56 -3.77 1.39 -11.46
CA ALA A 56 -2.52 1.70 -10.77
C ALA A 56 -2.43 0.96 -9.42
N TYR A 57 -3.52 0.91 -8.65
CA TYR A 57 -3.60 0.11 -7.43
C TYR A 57 -3.30 -1.36 -7.69
N CYS A 58 -3.92 -1.95 -8.72
CA CYS A 58 -3.69 -3.35 -9.11
C CYS A 58 -2.21 -3.62 -9.46
N SER A 59 -1.56 -2.70 -10.17
CA SER A 59 -0.13 -2.80 -10.47
C SER A 59 0.73 -2.74 -9.21
N TYR A 60 0.46 -1.80 -8.30
CA TYR A 60 1.23 -1.65 -7.06
C TYR A 60 1.06 -2.83 -6.12
N ILE A 61 -0.16 -3.35 -5.93
CA ILE A 61 -0.37 -4.53 -5.06
C ILE A 61 0.28 -5.78 -5.65
N ALA A 62 0.27 -5.96 -6.97
CA ALA A 62 0.96 -7.06 -7.64
C ALA A 62 2.48 -6.98 -7.45
N HIS A 63 3.07 -5.80 -7.65
CA HIS A 63 4.50 -5.59 -7.46
C HIS A 63 4.92 -5.75 -5.99
N TYR A 64 4.15 -5.17 -5.06
CA TYR A 64 4.35 -5.32 -3.62
C TYR A 64 4.31 -6.80 -3.20
N VAL A 65 3.21 -7.51 -3.44
CA VAL A 65 3.06 -8.90 -2.99
C VAL A 65 4.04 -9.83 -3.71
N GLY A 66 4.32 -9.60 -5.00
CA GLY A 66 5.27 -10.38 -5.79
C GLY A 66 6.70 -10.33 -5.25
N ASN A 67 7.11 -9.16 -4.75
CA ASN A 67 8.47 -8.94 -4.23
C ASN A 67 8.61 -9.22 -2.73
N LEU A 68 7.50 -9.49 -2.02
CA LEU A 68 7.46 -9.61 -0.56
C LEU A 68 8.45 -10.64 0.00
N LYS A 69 8.57 -11.81 -0.64
CA LYS A 69 9.52 -12.87 -0.23
C LYS A 69 10.97 -12.53 -0.55
N GLN A 70 11.21 -11.68 -1.55
CA GLN A 70 12.56 -11.25 -1.90
C GLN A 70 13.08 -10.22 -0.90
N VAL A 71 12.20 -9.33 -0.42
CA VAL A 71 12.52 -8.31 0.59
C VAL A 71 12.53 -8.91 2.00
N HIS A 72 11.58 -9.77 2.31
CA HIS A 72 11.39 -10.35 3.65
C HIS A 72 11.39 -11.88 3.57
N LEU A 73 12.59 -12.47 3.59
CA LEU A 73 12.81 -13.92 3.39
C LEU A 73 12.02 -14.83 4.35
N THR A 74 11.79 -14.38 5.58
CA THR A 74 11.07 -15.13 6.61
C THR A 74 9.56 -14.87 6.62
N PHE A 75 9.07 -14.02 5.72
CA PHE A 75 7.69 -13.58 5.74
C PHE A 75 6.75 -14.62 5.11
N ASN A 76 5.70 -14.96 5.85
CA ASN A 76 4.64 -15.84 5.38
C ASN A 76 3.47 -15.04 4.84
N LEU A 77 3.06 -15.35 3.61
CA LEU A 77 1.87 -14.76 3.00
C LEU A 77 0.64 -15.08 3.85
N ARG A 78 -0.09 -14.04 4.20
CA ARG A 78 -1.36 -14.11 4.93
C ARG A 78 -2.54 -13.93 3.98
N PRO A 79 -3.74 -14.44 4.30
CA PRO A 79 -4.96 -14.21 3.53
C PRO A 79 -5.23 -12.73 3.24
N ASN A 80 -4.81 -11.82 4.13
CA ASN A 80 -4.96 -10.38 3.92
C ASN A 80 -4.26 -9.87 2.66
N HIS A 81 -3.15 -10.48 2.23
CA HIS A 81 -2.47 -10.10 0.98
C HIS A 81 -3.32 -10.47 -0.22
N HIS A 82 -3.99 -11.63 -0.17
CA HIS A 82 -4.94 -12.05 -1.19
C HIS A 82 -6.18 -11.14 -1.18
N ALA A 83 -6.76 -10.88 -0.01
CA ALA A 83 -7.89 -9.97 0.15
C ALA A 83 -7.59 -8.55 -0.37
N ALA A 84 -6.35 -8.08 -0.24
CA ALA A 84 -5.93 -6.80 -0.79
C ALA A 84 -6.04 -6.72 -2.33
N PHE A 85 -5.89 -7.83 -3.06
CA PHE A 85 -6.14 -7.82 -4.51
C PHE A 85 -7.61 -7.50 -4.83
N HIS A 86 -8.55 -7.98 -4.02
CA HIS A 86 -9.98 -7.72 -4.21
C HIS A 86 -10.39 -6.28 -3.92
N ILE A 87 -9.51 -5.47 -3.32
CA ILE A 87 -9.76 -4.02 -3.21
C ILE A 87 -9.90 -3.41 -4.61
N TYR A 88 -9.16 -3.90 -5.62
CA TYR A 88 -9.36 -3.47 -7.01
C TYR A 88 -10.82 -3.63 -7.46
N ASP A 89 -11.41 -4.81 -7.25
CA ASP A 89 -12.78 -5.10 -7.65
C ASP A 89 -13.76 -4.14 -6.96
N TYR A 90 -13.56 -3.89 -5.67
CA TYR A 90 -14.38 -2.95 -4.90
C TYR A 90 -14.20 -1.49 -5.33
N LEU A 91 -13.00 -1.09 -5.72
CA LEU A 91 -12.75 0.25 -6.25
C LEU A 91 -13.51 0.49 -7.57
N ILE A 92 -13.63 -0.54 -8.41
CA ILE A 92 -14.39 -0.47 -9.66
C ILE A 92 -15.90 -0.49 -9.40
N LEU A 93 -16.36 -1.34 -8.49
CA LEU A 93 -17.80 -1.55 -8.26
C LEU A 93 -18.44 -0.47 -7.36
N PHE A 94 -17.75 -0.08 -6.31
CA PHE A 94 -18.30 0.75 -5.22
C PHE A 94 -17.59 2.09 -5.06
N GLY A 95 -16.52 2.32 -5.83
CA GLY A 95 -15.75 3.55 -5.77
C GLY A 95 -14.81 3.60 -4.55
N PRO A 96 -14.53 4.80 -4.01
CA PRO A 96 -13.60 5.00 -2.91
C PRO A 96 -13.89 4.13 -1.66
N VAL A 97 -12.83 3.67 -0.97
CA VAL A 97 -12.95 2.78 0.20
C VAL A 97 -13.82 3.36 1.32
N HIS A 98 -13.77 4.67 1.54
CA HIS A 98 -14.55 5.33 2.59
C HIS A 98 -16.07 5.18 2.41
N SER A 99 -16.53 4.88 1.19
CA SER A 99 -17.96 4.67 0.90
C SER A 99 -18.48 3.31 1.40
N TRP A 100 -17.59 2.35 1.69
CA TRP A 100 -17.96 0.98 2.04
C TRP A 100 -17.13 0.35 3.17
N TRP A 101 -16.21 1.09 3.79
CA TRP A 101 -15.46 0.59 4.95
C TRP A 101 -16.35 0.32 6.18
N THR A 102 -15.87 -0.54 7.08
CA THR A 102 -16.67 -1.04 8.22
C THR A 102 -16.81 -0.04 9.37
N PHE A 103 -15.92 0.95 9.47
CA PHE A 103 -15.84 1.85 10.61
C PHE A 103 -17.16 2.58 10.98
N PRO A 104 -17.95 3.11 10.01
CA PRO A 104 -19.24 3.73 10.33
C PRO A 104 -20.25 2.72 10.91
N PHE A 105 -20.21 1.47 10.42
CA PHE A 105 -21.08 0.40 10.90
C PHE A 105 -20.68 -0.07 12.30
N GLU A 106 -19.39 -0.17 12.59
CA GLU A 106 -18.88 -0.48 13.93
C GLU A 106 -19.31 0.59 14.95
N ARG A 107 -19.22 1.87 14.58
CA ARG A 107 -19.72 2.97 15.42
C ARG A 107 -21.22 2.87 15.65
N LEU A 108 -22.00 2.49 14.62
CA LEU A 108 -23.45 2.31 14.75
C LEU A 108 -23.78 1.14 15.70
N ILE A 109 -23.08 0.01 15.60
CA ILE A 109 -23.27 -1.14 16.49
C ILE A 109 -23.04 -0.73 17.95
N SER A 110 -21.97 0.04 18.23
CA SER A 110 -21.69 0.52 19.58
C SER A 110 -22.75 1.46 20.15
N VAL A 111 -23.57 2.11 19.31
CA VAL A 111 -24.68 2.96 19.77
C VAL A 111 -25.94 2.13 20.05
N LEU A 112 -26.07 0.96 19.43
CA LEU A 112 -27.24 0.09 19.52
C LEU A 112 -27.12 -1.01 20.60
N GLN A 113 -25.92 -1.26 21.11
CA GLN A 113 -25.62 -2.21 22.19
C GLN A 113 -25.59 -1.53 23.56
#